data_AF-A0A3D5SWH2-F1
#
_entry.id   AF-A0A3D5SWH2-F1
#
_cell.length_a   1.000
_cell.length_b   1.000
_cell.length_c   1.000
_cell.angle_alpha   90.00
_cell.angle_beta   90.00
_cell.angle_gamma   90.00
#
_symmetry.space_group_name_H-M   'P 1'
#
loop_
_entity.id
_entity.type
_entity.pdbx_description
1 polymer ?
#
loop_
_entity_poly.entity_id
_entity_poly.type
_entity_poly.pdbx_seq_one_letter_code
_entity_poly.pdbx_strand_id
1 'polypeptide(L)'
;LRVIAARRGAESSRGRVVLDQKTLGKEFERNLGKLIDAAGHDGRLVAVATFSTRLRPEQTDEEKKKAAVSALIYMPSMSLDGLLAGYRRYNDIIRAVAQARGALLVEGENDIPGDAQHFADSVHFTDGGSRSMAERVFKTLVAHPRFASMPSPQHALRDVAATASR
;
A
#
# COMPACT_ATOMS: atom_id res chain seq x y z
N LEU A 1 28.94 -11.72 6.40
CA LEU A 1 28.68 -13.16 6.64
C LEU A 1 27.18 -13.53 6.57
N ARG A 2 26.27 -12.85 7.29
CA ARG A 2 24.81 -13.16 7.23
C ARG A 2 24.14 -12.96 5.86
N VAL A 3 24.52 -11.92 5.10
CA VAL A 3 23.94 -11.63 3.78
C VAL A 3 24.28 -12.68 2.72
N ILE A 4 25.50 -13.24 2.75
CA ILE A 4 25.95 -14.27 1.79
C ILE A 4 25.24 -15.62 2.07
N ALA A 5 25.01 -15.95 3.34
CA ALA A 5 24.26 -17.14 3.73
C ALA A 5 22.77 -17.03 3.37
N ALA A 6 22.14 -15.86 3.57
CA ALA A 6 20.76 -15.60 3.14
C ALA A 6 20.61 -15.74 1.61
N ARG A 7 21.62 -15.29 0.84
CA ARG A 7 21.63 -15.41 -0.62
C ARG A 7 21.70 -16.86 -1.11
N ARG A 8 22.50 -17.72 -0.44
CA ARG A 8 22.58 -19.17 -0.77
C ARG A 8 21.32 -19.95 -0.37
N GLY A 9 20.62 -19.53 0.68
CA GLY A 9 19.35 -20.13 1.09
C GLY A 9 18.22 -19.88 0.08
N ALA A 10 18.19 -18.70 -0.54
CA ALA A 10 17.17 -18.32 -1.53
C ALA A 10 17.19 -19.20 -2.80
N GLU A 11 18.34 -19.77 -3.16
CA GLU A 11 18.52 -20.60 -4.36
C GLU A 11 18.06 -22.06 -4.17
N SER A 12 17.91 -22.54 -2.92
CA SER A 12 17.44 -23.89 -2.61
C SER A 12 15.91 -23.93 -2.52
N SER A 13 15.26 -24.84 -3.25
CA SER A 13 13.81 -25.09 -3.17
C SER A 13 13.39 -25.90 -1.93
N ARG A 14 14.35 -26.50 -1.19
CA ARG A 14 14.06 -27.17 0.09
C ARG A 14 13.80 -26.13 1.18
N GLY A 15 12.61 -26.18 1.79
CA GLY A 15 12.23 -25.34 2.94
C GLY A 15 11.48 -24.04 2.62
N ARG A 16 10.98 -23.87 1.39
CA ARG A 16 10.15 -22.71 1.03
C ARG A 16 8.76 -22.79 1.66
N VAL A 17 8.29 -21.66 2.19
CA VAL A 17 6.94 -21.56 2.75
C VAL A 17 5.94 -21.48 1.60
N VAL A 18 4.98 -22.40 1.59
CA VAL A 18 3.81 -22.34 0.71
C VAL A 18 2.73 -21.55 1.43
N LEU A 19 2.28 -20.46 0.83
CA LEU A 19 1.23 -19.62 1.39
C LEU A 19 -0.14 -20.28 1.20
N ASP A 20 -0.85 -20.54 2.30
CA ASP A 20 -2.26 -20.87 2.24
C ASP A 20 -3.06 -19.61 1.91
N GLN A 21 -3.46 -19.48 0.65
CA GLN A 21 -4.22 -18.33 0.14
C GLN A 21 -5.54 -18.12 0.89
N LYS A 22 -6.14 -19.17 1.44
CA LYS A 22 -7.43 -19.08 2.15
C LYS A 22 -7.29 -18.43 3.51
N THR A 23 -6.17 -18.61 4.19
CA THR A 23 -5.94 -18.07 5.53
C THR A 23 -5.04 -16.84 5.54
N LEU A 24 -4.24 -16.64 4.49
CA LEU A 24 -3.38 -15.48 4.34
C LEU A 24 -4.20 -14.17 4.41
N GLY A 25 -3.82 -13.33 5.38
CA GLY A 25 -4.38 -11.99 5.55
C GLY A 25 -5.70 -11.92 6.33
N LYS A 26 -6.27 -13.02 6.84
CA LYS A 26 -7.53 -12.96 7.63
C LYS A 26 -7.46 -12.03 8.84
N GLU A 27 -6.34 -12.01 9.54
CA GLU A 27 -6.13 -11.09 10.64
C GLU A 27 -6.02 -9.64 10.16
N PHE A 28 -5.29 -9.42 9.06
CA PHE A 28 -5.19 -8.11 8.43
C PHE A 28 -6.57 -7.58 7.99
N GLU A 29 -7.38 -8.41 7.36
CA GLU A 29 -8.77 -8.10 6.97
C GLU A 29 -9.59 -7.63 8.17
N ARG A 30 -9.58 -8.42 9.25
CA ARG A 30 -10.29 -8.10 10.49
C ARG A 30 -9.79 -6.78 11.11
N ASN A 31 -8.48 -6.59 11.18
CA ASN A 31 -7.88 -5.44 11.84
C ASN A 31 -8.06 -4.15 11.00
N LEU A 32 -7.89 -4.24 9.68
CA LEU A 32 -8.17 -3.13 8.76
C LEU A 32 -9.64 -2.72 8.85
N GLY A 33 -10.55 -3.70 8.91
CA GLY A 33 -11.96 -3.43 9.10
C GLY A 33 -12.24 -2.62 10.36
N LYS A 34 -11.74 -3.10 11.52
CA LYS A 34 -11.86 -2.38 12.79
C LYS A 34 -11.27 -0.97 12.74
N LEU A 35 -10.14 -0.79 12.04
CA LEU A 35 -9.50 0.50 11.87
C LEU A 35 -10.37 1.48 11.08
N ILE A 36 -10.96 1.03 9.97
CA ILE A 36 -11.87 1.85 9.15
C ILE A 36 -13.11 2.22 9.96
N ASP A 37 -13.70 1.26 10.67
CA ASP A 37 -14.90 1.50 11.50
C ASP A 37 -14.61 2.53 12.60
N ALA A 38 -13.46 2.42 13.26
CA ALA A 38 -13.03 3.38 14.29
C ALA A 38 -12.72 4.77 13.70
N ALA A 39 -12.06 4.85 12.55
CA ALA A 39 -11.73 6.11 11.91
C ALA A 39 -12.96 6.84 11.33
N GLY A 40 -13.99 6.08 10.94
CA GLY A 40 -15.23 6.59 10.37
C GLY A 40 -16.30 7.00 11.40
N HIS A 41 -16.08 6.73 12.69
CA HIS A 41 -17.08 6.92 13.76
C HIS A 41 -17.72 8.32 13.80
N ASP A 42 -16.97 9.37 13.47
CA ASP A 42 -17.46 10.76 13.49
C ASP A 42 -17.93 11.27 12.11
N GLY A 43 -18.36 10.35 11.23
CA GLY A 43 -18.83 10.68 9.88
C GLY A 43 -17.73 11.12 8.92
N ARG A 44 -16.46 10.98 9.30
CA ARG A 44 -15.31 11.35 8.47
C ARG A 44 -15.20 10.42 7.25
N LEU A 45 -14.77 10.99 6.13
CA LEU A 45 -14.42 10.19 4.95
C LEU A 45 -13.10 9.46 5.23
N VAL A 46 -13.14 8.12 5.28
CA VAL A 46 -11.94 7.29 5.40
C VAL A 46 -11.49 6.89 4.01
N ALA A 47 -10.20 7.11 3.71
CA ALA A 47 -9.57 6.64 2.49
C ALA A 47 -8.48 5.60 2.80
N VAL A 48 -8.42 4.54 2.00
CA VAL A 48 -7.40 3.49 2.10
C VAL A 48 -6.79 3.25 0.73
N ALA A 49 -5.48 3.00 0.67
CA ALA A 49 -4.75 2.82 -0.59
C ALA A 49 -4.29 1.38 -0.78
N THR A 50 -4.31 0.90 -2.03
CA THR A 50 -3.65 -0.36 -2.38
C THR A 50 -2.12 -0.22 -2.24
N PHE A 51 -1.48 -1.30 -1.82
CA PHE A 51 -0.05 -1.35 -1.51
C PHE A 51 0.78 -1.53 -2.78
N SER A 52 1.66 -0.57 -3.04
CA SER A 52 2.63 -0.60 -4.13
C SER A 52 3.95 -1.19 -3.66
N THR A 53 4.57 -1.99 -4.51
CA THR A 53 5.87 -2.63 -4.23
C THR A 53 6.84 -2.39 -5.38
N ARG A 54 8.13 -2.72 -5.26
CA ARG A 54 9.04 -2.67 -6.41
C ARG A 54 8.95 -3.91 -7.29
N LEU A 55 8.70 -5.07 -6.67
CA LEU A 55 8.65 -6.37 -7.35
C LEU A 55 7.40 -6.48 -8.23
N ARG A 56 7.58 -6.88 -9.49
CA ARG A 56 6.51 -6.95 -10.49
C ARG A 56 6.53 -8.26 -11.30
N PRO A 57 5.36 -8.73 -11.78
CA PRO A 57 5.29 -9.94 -12.59
C PRO A 57 5.94 -9.79 -13.98
N GLU A 58 5.90 -8.60 -14.58
CA GLU A 58 6.44 -8.31 -15.92
C GLU A 58 7.96 -8.10 -15.96
N GLN A 59 8.60 -7.91 -14.80
CA GLN A 59 10.06 -7.82 -14.70
C GLN A 59 10.74 -9.12 -15.13
N THR A 60 11.94 -8.99 -15.71
CA THR A 60 12.84 -10.13 -15.93
C THR A 60 13.24 -10.79 -14.60
N ASP A 61 13.72 -12.03 -14.65
CA ASP A 61 14.13 -12.74 -13.43
C ASP A 61 15.22 -12.00 -12.65
N GLU A 62 16.17 -11.39 -13.34
CA GLU A 62 17.24 -10.60 -12.71
C GLU A 62 16.70 -9.31 -12.08
N GLU A 63 15.74 -8.64 -12.72
CA GLU A 63 15.07 -7.48 -12.14
C GLU A 63 14.22 -7.88 -10.92
N LYS A 64 13.47 -8.98 -10.98
CA LYS A 64 12.69 -9.50 -9.85
C LYS A 64 13.60 -9.82 -8.66
N LYS A 65 14.72 -10.51 -8.89
CA LYS A 65 15.71 -10.80 -7.84
C LYS A 65 16.21 -9.51 -7.20
N LYS A 66 16.58 -8.49 -7.99
CA LYS A 66 17.01 -7.18 -7.50
C LYS A 66 15.92 -6.46 -6.71
N ALA A 67 14.68 -6.45 -7.22
CA ALA A 67 13.54 -5.81 -6.60
C ALA A 67 13.15 -6.47 -5.27
N ALA A 68 13.38 -7.78 -5.12
CA ALA A 68 13.02 -8.54 -3.92
C ALA A 68 14.11 -8.66 -2.86
N VAL A 69 15.33 -8.13 -3.09
CA VAL A 69 16.49 -8.36 -2.19
C VAL A 69 16.17 -8.06 -0.73
N SER A 70 15.63 -6.88 -0.43
CA SER A 70 15.35 -6.50 0.94
C SER A 70 14.22 -7.34 1.56
N ALA A 71 13.17 -7.64 0.79
CA ALA A 71 12.09 -8.52 1.23
C ALA A 71 12.61 -9.93 1.60
N LEU A 72 13.50 -10.49 0.80
CA LEU A 72 14.09 -11.82 1.04
C LEU A 72 15.11 -11.85 2.19
N ILE A 73 15.68 -10.70 2.60
CA ILE A 73 16.49 -10.65 3.82
C ILE A 73 15.63 -10.91 5.06
N TYR A 74 14.43 -10.32 5.11
CA TYR A 74 13.52 -10.47 6.24
C TYR A 74 12.60 -11.71 6.13
N MET A 75 12.37 -12.19 4.92
CA MET A 75 11.53 -13.36 4.62
C MET A 75 12.31 -14.38 3.78
N PRO A 76 13.41 -14.95 4.29
CA PRO A 76 14.33 -15.78 3.49
C PRO A 76 13.72 -17.07 2.95
N SER A 77 12.64 -17.55 3.55
CA SER A 77 11.93 -18.76 3.10
C SER A 77 10.85 -18.49 2.04
N MET A 78 10.62 -17.24 1.65
CA MET A 78 9.66 -16.89 0.61
C MET A 78 10.27 -17.06 -0.78
N SER A 79 9.44 -17.47 -1.75
CA SER A 79 9.78 -17.37 -3.18
C SER A 79 9.35 -16.01 -3.74
N LEU A 80 9.89 -15.63 -4.90
CA LEU A 80 9.44 -14.44 -5.64
C LEU A 80 7.93 -14.51 -5.96
N ASP A 81 7.45 -15.69 -6.38
CA ASP A 81 6.03 -15.92 -6.64
C ASP A 81 5.19 -15.83 -5.37
N GLY A 82 5.72 -16.32 -4.24
CA GLY A 82 5.08 -16.20 -2.93
C GLY A 82 4.94 -14.74 -2.50
N LEU A 83 5.98 -13.93 -2.69
CA LEU A 83 5.92 -12.48 -2.43
C LEU A 83 4.87 -11.80 -3.33
N LEU A 84 4.91 -12.06 -4.64
CA LEU A 84 3.95 -11.50 -5.59
C LEU A 84 2.50 -11.91 -5.26
N ALA A 85 2.27 -13.18 -4.94
CA ALA A 85 0.96 -13.67 -4.54
C ALA A 85 0.49 -13.04 -3.22
N GLY A 86 1.39 -12.88 -2.25
CA GLY A 86 1.13 -12.21 -1.00
C GLY A 86 0.71 -10.75 -1.21
N TYR A 87 1.48 -9.97 -1.97
CA TYR A 87 1.14 -8.57 -2.25
C TYR A 87 -0.22 -8.42 -2.93
N ARG A 88 -0.51 -9.26 -3.94
CA ARG A 88 -1.83 -9.29 -4.59
C ARG A 88 -2.94 -9.59 -3.58
N ARG A 89 -2.76 -10.63 -2.75
CA ARG A 89 -3.76 -11.03 -1.75
C ARG A 89 -4.08 -9.92 -0.75
N TYR A 90 -3.06 -9.19 -0.28
CA TYR A 90 -3.28 -8.07 0.64
C TYR A 90 -4.01 -6.90 -0.05
N ASN A 91 -3.70 -6.60 -1.32
CA ASN A 91 -4.46 -5.61 -2.07
C ASN A 91 -5.91 -6.03 -2.29
N ASP A 92 -6.17 -7.29 -2.59
CA ASP A 92 -7.55 -7.79 -2.73
C ASP A 92 -8.33 -7.66 -1.42
N ILE A 93 -7.69 -7.90 -0.28
CA ILE A 93 -8.29 -7.66 1.04
C ILE A 93 -8.58 -6.17 1.24
N ILE A 94 -7.65 -5.27 0.91
CA ILE A 94 -7.86 -3.82 1.02
C ILE A 94 -9.08 -3.39 0.20
N ARG A 95 -9.19 -3.85 -1.05
CA ARG A 95 -10.34 -3.58 -1.93
C ARG A 95 -11.65 -4.05 -1.31
N ALA A 96 -11.69 -5.31 -0.90
CA ALA A 96 -12.89 -5.93 -0.33
C ALA A 96 -13.34 -5.22 0.95
N VAL A 97 -12.40 -4.92 1.84
CA VAL A 97 -12.68 -4.23 3.11
C VAL A 97 -13.13 -2.79 2.88
N ALA A 98 -12.52 -2.07 1.93
CA ALA A 98 -12.92 -0.72 1.57
C ALA A 98 -14.35 -0.70 1.03
N GLN A 99 -14.67 -1.60 0.09
CA GLN A 99 -16.00 -1.74 -0.49
C GLN A 99 -17.05 -2.07 0.59
N ALA A 100 -16.78 -3.06 1.44
CA ALA A 100 -17.72 -3.51 2.46
C ALA A 100 -18.06 -2.44 3.51
N ARG A 101 -17.18 -1.45 3.71
CA ARG A 101 -17.33 -0.39 4.72
C ARG A 101 -17.58 0.99 4.14
N GLY A 102 -17.70 1.11 2.82
CA GLY A 102 -17.87 2.39 2.15
C GLY A 102 -16.68 3.34 2.33
N ALA A 103 -15.47 2.80 2.55
CA ALA A 103 -14.26 3.61 2.53
C ALA A 103 -13.86 3.94 1.10
N LEU A 104 -13.31 5.13 0.89
CA LEU A 104 -12.76 5.55 -0.38
C LEU A 104 -11.49 4.74 -0.68
N LEU A 105 -11.49 4.03 -1.81
CA LEU A 105 -10.37 3.22 -2.24
C LEU A 105 -9.47 4.02 -3.19
N VAL A 106 -8.19 4.18 -2.84
CA VAL A 106 -7.13 4.70 -3.72
C VAL A 106 -6.48 3.51 -4.42
N GLU A 107 -6.92 3.23 -5.66
CA GLU A 107 -6.40 2.14 -6.48
C GLU A 107 -5.10 2.51 -7.23
N GLY A 108 -4.70 1.67 -8.19
CA GLY A 108 -3.56 1.94 -9.08
C GLY A 108 -2.21 1.65 -8.45
N GLU A 109 -2.07 0.55 -7.68
CA GLU A 109 -0.79 0.23 -7.01
C GLU A 109 0.40 0.14 -7.99
N ASN A 110 0.13 -0.16 -9.26
CA ASN A 110 1.13 -0.28 -10.31
C ASN A 110 1.31 1.00 -11.13
N ASP A 111 0.56 2.07 -10.84
CA ASP A 111 0.75 3.39 -11.47
C ASP A 111 2.06 4.04 -11.00
N ILE A 112 2.63 3.54 -9.89
CA ILE A 112 3.99 3.86 -9.46
C ILE A 112 4.94 2.84 -10.11
N PRO A 113 5.85 3.27 -11.01
CA PRO A 113 6.77 2.36 -11.68
C PRO A 113 7.60 1.53 -10.71
N GLY A 114 7.70 0.23 -10.94
CA GLY A 114 8.44 -0.73 -10.09
C GLY A 114 9.96 -0.65 -10.25
N ASP A 115 10.55 0.53 -10.30
CA ASP A 115 11.96 0.77 -10.60
C ASP A 115 12.75 1.35 -9.40
N ALA A 116 14.05 1.59 -9.60
CA ALA A 116 14.91 2.18 -8.59
C ALA A 116 14.74 3.69 -8.42
N GLN A 117 14.08 4.37 -9.37
CA GLN A 117 13.79 5.81 -9.26
C GLN A 117 12.65 6.07 -8.29
N HIS A 118 11.72 5.12 -8.16
CA HIS A 118 10.54 5.25 -7.30
C HIS A 118 10.66 4.45 -5.99
N PHE A 119 11.51 3.43 -5.93
CA PHE A 119 11.69 2.59 -4.74
C PHE A 119 13.15 2.52 -4.29
N ALA A 120 13.38 2.87 -3.02
CA ALA A 120 14.67 2.75 -2.35
C ALA A 120 15.04 1.28 -2.12
N ASP A 121 14.04 0.43 -1.84
CA ASP A 121 14.20 -1.00 -1.66
C ASP A 121 13.03 -1.80 -2.24
N SER A 122 12.63 -2.92 -1.63
CA SER A 122 11.53 -3.73 -2.14
C SER A 122 10.15 -3.09 -1.99
N VAL A 123 9.97 -2.16 -1.05
CA VAL A 123 8.65 -1.59 -0.69
C VAL A 123 8.68 -0.11 -0.31
N HIS A 124 9.81 0.43 0.15
CA HIS A 124 9.91 1.83 0.55
C HIS A 124 10.16 2.73 -0.65
N PHE A 125 9.41 3.82 -0.74
CA PHE A 125 9.55 4.79 -1.81
C PHE A 125 10.80 5.67 -1.66
N THR A 126 11.27 6.18 -2.78
CA THR A 126 12.09 7.40 -2.85
C THR A 126 11.18 8.64 -2.77
N ASP A 127 11.77 9.84 -2.89
CA ASP A 127 11.01 11.08 -3.11
C ASP A 127 10.13 11.01 -4.38
N GLY A 128 10.65 10.39 -5.44
CA GLY A 128 9.91 10.17 -6.69
C GLY A 128 8.69 9.28 -6.48
N GLY A 129 8.86 8.13 -5.82
CA GLY A 129 7.74 7.24 -5.49
C GLY A 129 6.72 7.86 -4.54
N SER A 130 7.19 8.64 -3.56
CA SER A 130 6.32 9.36 -2.63
C SER A 130 5.48 10.42 -3.35
N ARG A 131 6.06 11.13 -4.33
CA ARG A 131 5.32 12.06 -5.19
C ARG A 131 4.23 11.34 -5.99
N SER A 132 4.55 10.21 -6.62
CA SER A 132 3.56 9.43 -7.37
C SER A 132 2.43 8.89 -6.48
N MET A 133 2.74 8.45 -5.25
CA MET A 133 1.72 8.07 -4.27
C MET A 133 0.84 9.26 -3.87
N ALA A 134 1.44 10.43 -3.61
CA ALA A 134 0.69 11.64 -3.27
C ALA A 134 -0.25 12.04 -4.42
N GLU A 135 0.19 11.94 -5.67
CA GLU A 135 -0.65 12.20 -6.84
C GLU A 135 -1.83 11.21 -6.94
N ARG A 136 -1.62 9.91 -6.69
CA ARG A 136 -2.69 8.91 -6.67
C ARG A 136 -3.75 9.23 -5.62
N VAL A 137 -3.30 9.52 -4.40
CA VAL A 137 -4.19 9.91 -3.29
C VAL A 137 -4.94 11.19 -3.65
N PHE A 138 -4.23 12.21 -4.12
CA PHE A 138 -4.81 13.50 -4.48
C PHE A 138 -5.88 13.36 -5.56
N LYS A 139 -5.57 12.69 -6.68
CA LYS A 139 -6.52 12.45 -7.79
C LYS A 139 -7.78 11.75 -7.30
N THR A 140 -7.63 10.75 -6.44
CA THR A 140 -8.76 10.00 -5.87
C THR A 140 -9.61 10.88 -4.96
N LEU A 141 -8.99 11.67 -4.09
CA LEU A 141 -9.70 12.57 -3.17
C LEU A 141 -10.46 13.65 -3.94
N VAL A 142 -9.83 14.37 -4.87
CA VAL A 142 -10.50 15.47 -5.60
C VAL A 142 -11.62 15.00 -6.52
N ALA A 143 -11.57 13.76 -6.99
CA ALA A 143 -12.65 13.15 -7.77
C ALA A 143 -13.85 12.72 -6.90
N HIS A 144 -13.68 12.59 -5.59
CA HIS A 144 -14.73 12.09 -4.71
C HIS A 144 -15.69 13.22 -4.29
N PRO A 145 -17.01 13.10 -4.51
CA PRO A 145 -17.97 14.19 -4.28
C PRO A 145 -17.94 14.78 -2.88
N ARG A 146 -17.81 13.93 -1.83
CA ARG A 146 -17.77 14.38 -0.43
C ARG A 146 -16.55 15.26 -0.13
N PHE A 147 -15.43 15.03 -0.82
CA PHE A 147 -14.22 15.83 -0.64
C PHE A 147 -14.28 17.10 -1.49
N ALA A 148 -14.77 16.99 -2.74
CA ALA A 148 -14.98 18.13 -3.62
C ALA A 148 -15.98 19.16 -3.06
N SER A 149 -16.96 18.72 -2.26
CA SER A 149 -17.92 19.59 -1.58
C SER A 149 -17.39 20.21 -0.27
N MET A 150 -16.17 19.88 0.18
CA MET A 150 -15.62 20.50 1.38
C MET A 150 -15.25 21.96 1.11
N PRO A 151 -15.66 22.91 1.97
CA PRO A 151 -15.28 24.30 1.81
C PRO A 151 -13.76 24.44 1.83
N SER A 152 -13.21 25.28 0.95
CA SER A 152 -11.77 25.51 0.92
C SER A 152 -11.30 26.04 2.28
N PRO A 153 -10.10 25.65 2.76
CA PRO A 153 -9.58 26.12 4.06
C PRO A 153 -9.54 27.65 4.20
N GLN A 154 -9.50 28.37 3.07
CA GLN A 154 -9.51 29.83 3.02
C GLN A 154 -10.84 30.44 3.50
N HIS A 155 -11.96 29.69 3.50
CA HIS A 155 -13.24 30.16 4.05
C HIS A 155 -13.32 30.00 5.57
N ALA A 156 -12.73 28.96 6.15
CA ALA A 156 -12.80 28.70 7.59
C ALA A 156 -12.07 29.77 8.44
N LEU A 157 -11.09 30.48 7.90
CA LEU A 157 -10.39 31.56 8.59
C LEU A 157 -11.15 32.89 8.58
N ARG A 158 -12.11 33.09 7.66
CA ARG A 158 -12.92 34.32 7.62
C ARG A 158 -14.00 34.33 8.71
N ASP A 159 -14.56 33.17 9.03
CA ASP A 159 -15.64 33.05 10.02
C ASP A 159 -15.13 33.21 11.46
N VAL A 160 -13.89 32.80 11.75
CA VAL A 160 -13.26 33.03 13.06
C VAL A 160 -12.98 34.53 13.29
N ALA A 161 -12.56 35.25 12.25
CA ALA A 161 -12.31 36.70 12.35
C ALA A 161 -13.59 37.52 12.58
N ALA A 162 -14.72 37.12 11.98
CA ALA A 162 -16.00 37.82 12.13
C ALA A 162 -16.64 37.65 13.52
N THR A 163 -16.29 36.58 14.24
CA THR A 163 -16.82 36.28 15.58
C THR A 163 -15.99 36.93 16.69
N ALA A 164 -14.72 37.26 16.42
CA ALA A 164 -13.82 37.94 17.38
C ALA A 164 -13.97 39.48 17.41
N SER A 165 -14.90 40.05 16.63
CA SER A 165 -15.19 41.49 16.57
C SER A 165 -16.59 41.87 17.10
N ARG A 166 -17.24 40.98 17.86
CA ARG A 166 -18.46 41.26 18.63
C ARG A 166 -18.18 41.05 20.11
#